data_AF-A0AAU8GZV0-F1
#
_entry.id   AF-A0AAU8GZV0-F1
#
_cell.length_a   1.000
_cell.length_b   1.000
_cell.length_c   1.000
_cell.angle_alpha   90.00
_cell.angle_beta   90.00
_cell.angle_gamma   90.00
#
_symmetry.space_group_name_H-M   'P 1'
#
loop_
_entity.id
_entity.type
_entity.pdbx_description
1 polymer ?
#
loop_
_entity_poly.entity_id
_entity_poly.type
_entity_poly.pdbx_seq_one_letter_code
_entity_poly.pdbx_strand_id
1 'polypeptide(L)'
;MLRCLQNLSVKAQRQVKILSQLHIKKYFGRLEYGTVLFEHQKHVEALTKAFKKPDERICQDCHVQDKFGEFSFEFPKNIDRKDSSLLKNAYHEQCLRCHQKLSFEKIKTGPVILSCRECHKKENDDMIVKHPSVEFDFSLHDKHVKKHKKRL
;
A
#
# COMPACT_ATOMS: atom_id res chain seq x y z
N MET A 1 -5.41 -38.30 26.54
CA MET A 1 -4.72 -36.98 26.52
C MET A 1 -4.53 -36.47 25.07
N LEU A 2 -5.57 -36.49 24.21
CA LEU A 2 -5.45 -36.17 22.77
C LEU A 2 -6.67 -35.38 22.24
N ARG A 3 -7.06 -34.29 22.91
CA ARG A 3 -8.14 -33.39 22.42
C ARG A 3 -7.83 -31.90 22.54
N CYS A 4 -6.57 -31.51 22.70
CA CYS A 4 -6.19 -30.09 22.86
C CYS A 4 -5.54 -29.45 21.61
N LEU A 5 -5.20 -30.22 20.57
CA LEU A 5 -4.38 -29.72 19.46
C LEU A 5 -5.13 -29.33 18.18
N GLN A 6 -6.45 -29.54 18.09
CA GLN A 6 -7.20 -29.23 16.88
C GLN A 6 -7.72 -27.77 16.80
N ASN A 7 -7.61 -26.98 17.88
CA ASN A 7 -8.18 -25.63 17.94
C ASN A 7 -7.18 -24.47 17.79
N LEU A 8 -5.90 -24.76 17.54
CA LEU A 8 -4.86 -23.72 17.33
C LEU A 8 -4.66 -23.34 15.84
N SER A 9 -5.26 -24.08 14.91
CA SER A 9 -5.02 -23.91 13.47
C SER A 9 -5.89 -22.82 12.80
N VAL A 10 -6.99 -22.39 13.44
CA VAL A 10 -8.01 -21.52 12.79
C VAL A 10 -7.79 -20.01 13.03
N LYS A 11 -6.82 -19.60 13.87
CA LYS A 11 -6.60 -18.16 14.20
C LYS A 11 -5.42 -17.48 13.49
N ALA A 12 -4.71 -18.19 12.62
CA ALA A 12 -3.69 -17.59 11.76
C ALA A 12 -4.21 -17.38 10.34
N GLN A 13 -5.36 -16.73 10.21
CA GLN A 13 -5.77 -16.13 8.95
C GLN A 13 -4.80 -14.98 8.70
N ARG A 14 -3.62 -15.31 8.16
CA ARG A 14 -2.60 -14.35 7.73
C ARG A 14 -3.30 -13.41 6.76
N GLN A 15 -3.61 -12.19 7.23
CA GLN A 15 -3.91 -11.08 6.33
C GLN A 15 -2.81 -11.11 5.26
N VAL A 16 -3.21 -11.28 4.00
CA VAL A 16 -2.29 -11.13 2.89
C VAL A 16 -1.85 -9.68 2.94
N LYS A 17 -0.67 -9.41 3.51
CA LYS A 17 -0.11 -8.08 3.55
C LYS A 17 0.18 -7.67 2.11
N ILE A 18 -0.60 -6.75 1.56
CA ILE A 18 -0.33 -6.14 0.26
C ILE A 18 0.88 -5.23 0.48
N LEU A 19 2.06 -5.80 0.26
CA LEU A 19 3.33 -5.10 0.34
C LEU A 19 3.66 -4.54 -1.04
N SER A 20 4.01 -3.27 -1.11
CA SER A 20 4.55 -2.67 -2.32
C SER A 20 5.98 -2.24 -2.05
N GLN A 21 6.90 -2.59 -2.95
CA GLN A 21 8.27 -2.13 -2.83
C GLN A 21 8.41 -0.81 -3.58
N LEU A 22 8.92 0.21 -2.90
CA LEU A 22 9.10 1.53 -3.48
C LEU A 22 10.49 1.73 -4.13
N HIS A 23 11.33 0.70 -4.16
CA HIS A 23 12.57 0.70 -4.96
C HIS A 23 12.32 0.45 -6.44
N ILE A 24 11.96 1.48 -7.18
CA ILE A 24 11.89 1.32 -8.63
C ILE A 24 13.32 1.39 -9.17
N LYS A 25 14.02 0.25 -9.24
CA LYS A 25 15.41 0.14 -9.76
C LYS A 25 15.57 0.84 -11.12
N LYS A 26 14.51 0.82 -11.94
CA LYS A 26 14.42 1.55 -13.22
C LYS A 26 14.67 3.06 -13.08
N TYR A 27 14.25 3.69 -11.98
CA TYR A 27 14.38 5.13 -11.76
C TYR A 27 15.56 5.50 -10.86
N PHE A 28 15.90 4.67 -9.86
CA PHE A 28 16.92 5.01 -8.85
C PHE A 28 18.28 4.33 -9.05
N GLY A 29 18.40 3.34 -9.93
CA GLY A 29 19.65 2.59 -10.09
C GLY A 29 20.07 1.88 -8.80
N ARG A 30 21.30 2.13 -8.34
CA ARG A 30 21.82 1.58 -7.07
C ARG A 30 21.32 2.41 -5.89
N LEU A 31 20.66 1.77 -4.94
CA LEU A 31 20.11 2.44 -3.76
C LEU A 31 21.20 2.71 -2.71
N GLU A 32 21.12 3.87 -2.07
CA GLU A 32 21.96 4.27 -0.93
C GLU A 32 21.48 3.66 0.40
N TYR A 33 20.18 3.38 0.48
CA TYR A 33 19.51 2.84 1.67
C TYR A 33 18.61 1.66 1.27
N GLY A 34 18.18 0.90 2.27
CA GLY A 34 17.26 -0.20 2.04
C GLY A 34 15.94 0.22 1.43
N THR A 35 15.35 -0.69 0.67
CA THR A 35 14.07 -0.42 0.00
C THR A 35 12.97 -0.15 1.03
N VAL A 36 12.09 0.79 0.70
CA VAL A 36 10.92 1.05 1.53
C VAL A 36 9.85 0.03 1.15
N LEU A 37 9.45 -0.77 2.14
CA LEU A 37 8.29 -1.66 2.04
C LEU A 37 7.06 -0.93 2.54
N PHE A 38 6.12 -0.72 1.63
CA PHE A 38 4.85 -0.06 1.91
C PHE A 38 3.75 -1.10 2.16
N GLU A 39 3.16 -1.11 3.36
CA GLU A 39 2.00 -1.95 3.69
C GLU A 39 0.71 -1.23 3.26
N HIS A 40 0.23 -1.42 2.02
CA HIS A 40 -0.92 -0.68 1.46
C HIS A 40 -2.18 -0.87 2.30
N GLN A 41 -2.54 -2.12 2.61
CA GLN A 41 -3.74 -2.43 3.37
C GLN A 41 -3.74 -1.79 4.76
N LYS A 42 -2.57 -1.72 5.42
CA LYS A 42 -2.43 -1.10 6.74
C LYS A 42 -2.67 0.41 6.70
N HIS A 43 -2.29 1.07 5.62
CA HIS A 43 -2.58 2.51 5.45
C HIS A 43 -4.08 2.74 5.28
N VAL A 44 -4.74 1.98 4.41
CA VAL A 44 -6.20 2.08 4.22
C VAL A 44 -6.93 1.86 5.54
N GLU A 45 -6.66 0.76 6.24
CA GLU A 45 -7.31 0.44 7.53
C GLU A 45 -7.06 1.51 8.61
N ALA A 46 -5.82 2.01 8.70
CA ALA A 46 -5.45 3.04 9.67
C ALA A 46 -6.19 4.35 9.41
N LEU A 47 -6.28 4.78 8.14
CA LEU A 47 -6.95 6.02 7.75
C LEU A 47 -8.47 5.92 7.85
N THR A 48 -9.07 4.81 7.42
CA THR A 48 -10.50 4.51 7.60
C THR A 48 -10.88 4.61 9.07
N LYS A 49 -10.07 4.02 9.96
CA LYS A 49 -10.28 4.08 11.41
C LYS A 49 -10.07 5.48 11.98
N ALA A 50 -8.98 6.15 11.61
CA ALA A 50 -8.63 7.47 12.15
C ALA A 50 -9.63 8.54 11.74
N PHE A 51 -10.09 8.53 10.48
CA PHE A 51 -10.96 9.56 9.92
C PHE A 51 -12.43 9.19 9.90
N LYS A 52 -12.80 7.94 10.26
CA LYS A 52 -14.18 7.43 10.22
C LYS A 52 -14.83 7.64 8.85
N LYS A 53 -14.05 7.48 7.77
CA LYS A 53 -14.48 7.58 6.38
C LYS A 53 -14.49 6.18 5.75
N PRO A 54 -15.40 5.87 4.81
CA PRO A 54 -15.34 4.62 4.08
C PRO A 54 -14.11 4.59 3.15
N ASP A 55 -13.66 3.39 2.79
CA ASP A 55 -12.41 3.16 2.05
C ASP A 55 -12.36 3.95 0.73
N GLU A 56 -13.47 4.09 0.01
CA GLU A 56 -13.48 4.81 -1.28
C GLU A 56 -13.08 6.29 -1.13
N ARG A 57 -13.38 6.90 0.03
CA ARG A 57 -12.99 8.28 0.33
C ARG A 57 -11.54 8.39 0.80
N ILE A 58 -10.95 7.31 1.29
CA ILE A 58 -9.53 7.25 1.68
C ILE A 58 -8.64 7.13 0.45
N CYS A 59 -9.09 6.44 -0.61
CA CYS A 59 -8.33 6.28 -1.85
C CYS A 59 -7.85 7.61 -2.42
N GLN A 60 -8.68 8.66 -2.38
CA GLN A 60 -8.37 9.98 -2.91
C GLN A 60 -7.27 10.72 -2.13
N ASP A 61 -7.01 10.35 -0.88
CA ASP A 61 -5.93 10.95 -0.09
C ASP A 61 -4.57 10.63 -0.72
N CYS A 62 -4.42 9.45 -1.35
CA CYS A 62 -3.16 8.99 -1.96
C CYS A 62 -3.20 8.89 -3.49
N HIS A 63 -4.36 8.70 -4.10
CA HIS A 63 -4.53 8.52 -5.56
C HIS A 63 -5.33 9.66 -6.18
N VAL A 64 -5.04 9.97 -7.45
CA VAL A 64 -5.84 10.95 -8.20
C VAL A 64 -7.05 10.23 -8.76
N GLN A 65 -8.23 10.83 -8.60
CA GLN A 65 -9.42 10.42 -9.34
C GLN A 65 -9.70 11.47 -10.42
N ASP A 66 -9.93 11.04 -11.65
CA ASP A 66 -10.27 11.94 -12.74
C ASP A 66 -11.76 12.36 -12.71
N LYS A 67 -12.16 13.21 -13.65
CA LYS A 67 -13.54 13.71 -13.76
C LYS A 67 -14.57 12.63 -14.10
N PHE A 68 -14.15 11.46 -14.55
CA PHE A 68 -15.00 10.33 -14.88
C PHE A 68 -15.11 9.32 -13.73
N GLY A 69 -14.38 9.56 -12.64
CA GLY A 69 -14.36 8.67 -11.48
C GLY A 69 -13.27 7.59 -11.56
N GLU A 70 -12.37 7.64 -12.54
CA GLU A 70 -11.29 6.66 -12.69
C GLU A 70 -10.09 7.03 -11.82
N PHE A 71 -9.51 6.05 -11.15
CA PHE A 71 -8.34 6.26 -10.28
C PHE A 71 -7.03 6.03 -11.02
N SER A 72 -6.11 6.98 -10.88
CA SER A 72 -4.69 6.77 -11.14
C SER A 72 -4.00 6.25 -9.89
N PHE A 73 -3.58 4.98 -9.94
CA PHE A 73 -2.87 4.31 -8.83
C PHE A 73 -1.39 4.70 -8.74
N GLU A 74 -0.97 5.65 -9.57
CA GLU A 74 0.36 6.21 -9.53
C GLU A 74 0.58 7.04 -8.26
N PHE A 75 1.67 6.72 -7.55
CA PHE A 75 2.17 7.48 -6.42
C PHE A 75 3.69 7.68 -6.54
N PRO A 76 4.23 8.87 -6.25
CA PRO A 76 3.56 10.12 -5.87
C PRO A 76 2.82 10.76 -7.06
N LYS A 77 1.80 11.58 -6.79
CA LYS A 77 0.96 12.21 -7.83
C LYS A 77 1.72 13.29 -8.61
N ASN A 78 1.50 13.38 -9.94
CA ASN A 78 1.91 14.50 -10.81
C ASN A 78 3.42 14.83 -10.85
N ILE A 79 4.29 13.81 -10.85
CA ILE A 79 5.75 13.99 -10.89
C ILE A 79 6.36 13.37 -12.15
N ASP A 80 7.35 14.03 -12.73
CA ASP A 80 8.22 13.41 -13.73
C ASP A 80 9.12 12.36 -13.06
N ARG A 81 8.84 11.08 -13.35
CA ARG A 81 9.54 9.93 -12.76
C ARG A 81 10.94 9.71 -13.36
N LYS A 82 11.34 10.43 -14.42
CA LYS A 82 12.67 10.31 -15.02
C LYS A 82 13.75 10.96 -14.18
N ASP A 83 13.39 11.97 -13.38
CA ASP A 83 14.30 12.60 -12.44
C ASP A 83 14.22 11.88 -11.09
N SER A 84 15.27 11.13 -10.76
CA SER A 84 15.35 10.36 -9.52
C SER A 84 15.38 11.25 -8.28
N SER A 85 15.94 12.46 -8.36
CA SER A 85 15.99 13.40 -7.25
C SER A 85 14.60 13.98 -6.97
N LEU A 86 13.90 14.42 -8.01
CA LEU A 86 12.52 14.90 -7.89
C LEU A 86 11.59 13.80 -7.38
N LEU A 87 11.73 12.57 -7.88
CA LEU A 87 10.93 11.45 -7.43
C LEU A 87 11.21 11.10 -5.96
N LYS A 88 12.48 11.07 -5.54
CA LYS A 88 12.89 10.88 -4.13
C LYS A 88 12.25 11.94 -3.23
N ASN A 89 12.34 13.21 -3.63
CA ASN A 89 11.79 14.33 -2.87
C ASN A 89 10.27 14.24 -2.76
N ALA A 90 9.58 13.90 -3.83
CA ALA A 90 8.12 13.74 -3.83
C ALA A 90 7.64 12.60 -2.91
N TYR A 91 8.37 11.46 -2.87
CA TYR A 91 8.08 10.40 -1.91
C TYR A 91 8.23 10.89 -0.47
N HIS A 92 9.36 11.54 -0.14
CA HIS A 92 9.58 12.07 1.20
C HIS A 92 8.54 13.11 1.57
N GLU A 93 8.22 14.05 0.67
CA GLU A 93 7.24 15.09 0.93
C GLU A 93 5.86 14.49 1.22
N GLN A 94 5.32 13.64 0.34
CA GLN A 94 3.96 13.14 0.49
C GLN A 94 3.81 12.19 1.69
N CYS A 95 4.80 11.31 1.93
CA CYS A 95 4.79 10.41 3.08
C CYS A 95 4.96 11.17 4.40
N LEU A 96 6.02 11.99 4.52
CA LEU A 96 6.35 12.64 5.79
C LEU A 96 5.35 13.73 6.14
N ARG A 97 4.83 14.49 5.17
CA ARG A 97 3.82 15.53 5.44
C ARG A 97 2.58 14.95 6.10
N CYS A 98 2.08 13.83 5.58
CA CYS A 98 0.93 13.14 6.19
C CYS A 98 1.29 12.60 7.57
N HIS A 99 2.43 11.91 7.71
CA HIS A 99 2.83 11.33 8.98
C HIS A 99 3.02 12.39 10.07
N GLN A 100 3.65 13.50 9.74
CA GLN A 100 3.86 14.63 10.64
C GLN A 100 2.53 15.25 11.08
N LYS A 101 1.63 15.53 10.13
CA LYS A 101 0.31 16.08 10.45
C LYS A 101 -0.42 15.21 11.49
N LEU A 102 -0.48 13.90 11.25
CA LEU A 102 -1.11 12.95 12.18
C LEU A 102 -0.38 12.88 13.52
N SER A 103 0.96 12.99 13.52
CA SER A 103 1.75 13.04 14.75
C SER A 103 1.40 14.26 15.61
N PHE A 104 1.29 15.44 14.99
CA PHE A 104 0.86 16.67 15.68
C PHE A 104 -0.55 16.55 16.26
N GLU A 105 -1.46 15.87 15.54
CA GLU A 105 -2.82 15.57 15.99
C GLU A 105 -2.88 14.44 17.03
N LYS A 106 -1.73 13.90 17.46
CA LYS A 106 -1.60 12.76 18.38
C LYS A 106 -2.33 11.50 17.89
N ILE A 107 -2.50 11.37 16.59
CA ILE A 107 -3.05 10.18 15.94
C ILE A 107 -1.89 9.23 15.67
N LYS A 108 -2.11 7.93 15.94
CA LYS A 108 -1.12 6.90 15.62
C LYS A 108 -0.75 6.95 14.14
N THR A 109 0.53 7.10 13.86
CA THR A 109 1.05 7.38 12.53
C THR A 109 2.34 6.61 12.26
N GLY A 110 2.85 6.71 11.03
CA GLY A 110 4.13 6.13 10.64
C GLY A 110 5.33 7.00 11.03
N PRO A 111 6.52 6.67 10.52
CA PRO A 111 7.76 7.39 10.81
C PRO A 111 7.70 8.87 10.43
N VAL A 112 8.29 9.74 11.26
CA VAL A 112 8.39 11.19 11.03
C VAL A 112 9.80 11.59 10.61
N ILE A 113 10.04 12.90 10.41
CA ILE A 113 11.35 13.43 9.98
C ILE A 113 12.47 12.95 10.93
N LEU A 114 13.65 12.68 10.37
CA LEU A 114 14.84 12.08 11.01
C LEU A 114 14.75 10.58 11.35
N SER A 115 13.61 9.91 11.14
CA SER A 115 13.46 8.46 11.31
C SER A 115 13.81 7.63 10.05
N CYS A 116 14.94 7.92 9.39
CA CYS A 116 15.28 7.36 8.07
C CYS A 116 15.18 5.83 8.02
N ARG A 117 15.70 5.16 9.07
CA ARG A 117 15.79 3.69 9.14
C ARG A 117 14.49 2.99 9.51
N GLU A 118 13.44 3.73 9.88
CA GLU A 118 12.13 3.13 10.14
C GLU A 118 11.37 2.82 8.84
N CYS A 119 11.61 3.62 7.79
CA CYS A 119 11.16 3.35 6.42
C CYS A 119 12.19 2.54 5.63
N HIS A 120 13.46 2.96 5.69
CA HIS A 120 14.57 2.33 4.97
C HIS A 120 15.29 1.29 5.85
N LYS A 121 14.60 0.19 6.14
CA LYS A 121 15.17 -0.88 6.95
C LYS A 121 16.17 -1.69 6.14
N LYS A 122 17.32 -1.99 6.75
CA LYS A 122 18.37 -2.82 6.13
C LYS A 122 17.86 -4.24 5.83
N GLU A 123 16.96 -4.76 6.68
CA GLU A 123 16.34 -6.07 6.44
C GLU A 123 15.54 -6.15 5.12
N ASN A 124 15.20 -5.00 4.52
CA ASN A 124 14.44 -4.97 3.28
C ASN A 124 15.33 -5.08 2.03
N ASP A 125 16.65 -4.91 2.13
CA ASP A 125 17.57 -4.82 0.97
C ASP A 125 17.39 -5.97 -0.03
N ASP A 126 17.21 -7.18 0.49
CA ASP A 126 17.07 -8.42 -0.28
C ASP A 126 15.62 -8.89 -0.42
N MET A 127 14.65 -8.18 0.15
CA MET A 127 13.25 -8.55 -0.02
C MET A 127 12.83 -8.31 -1.47
N ILE A 128 12.12 -9.28 -2.04
CA ILE A 128 11.40 -9.15 -3.31
C ILE A 128 9.94 -9.51 -3.02
N VAL A 129 9.04 -8.55 -3.18
CA VAL A 129 7.62 -8.82 -2.96
C VAL A 129 7.04 -9.43 -4.23
N LYS A 130 6.65 -10.70 -4.12
CA LYS A 130 5.90 -11.41 -5.17
C LYS A 130 4.41 -11.27 -4.87
N HIS A 131 3.67 -10.75 -5.83
CA HIS A 131 2.21 -10.72 -5.77
C HIS A 131 1.69 -12.00 -6.43
N PRO A 132 0.64 -12.64 -5.88
CA PRO A 132 0.03 -13.78 -6.55
C PRO A 132 -0.54 -13.30 -7.90
N SER A 133 -0.29 -14.07 -8.96
CA SER A 133 -1.03 -13.90 -10.21
C SER A 133 -2.47 -14.32 -9.96
N VAL A 134 -3.42 -13.40 -10.14
CA VAL A 134 -4.84 -13.72 -10.13
C VAL A 134 -5.24 -13.96 -11.58
N GLU A 135 -5.59 -15.20 -11.90
CA GLU A 135 -6.07 -15.56 -13.23
C GLU A 135 -7.58 -15.44 -13.32
N PHE A 136 -8.08 -15.06 -14.49
CA PHE A 136 -9.50 -14.97 -14.75
C PHE A 136 -9.99 -16.26 -15.41
N ASP A 137 -10.12 -17.32 -14.60
CA ASP A 137 -10.53 -18.64 -15.06
C ASP A 137 -12.00 -18.67 -15.55
N PHE A 138 -12.43 -19.78 -16.16
CA PHE A 138 -13.79 -19.94 -16.68
C PHE A 138 -14.88 -19.80 -15.61
N SER A 139 -14.62 -20.18 -14.35
CA SER A 139 -15.58 -20.06 -13.25
C SER A 139 -15.75 -18.60 -12.81
N LEU A 140 -14.65 -17.86 -12.68
CA LEU A 140 -14.65 -16.43 -12.41
C LEU A 140 -15.26 -15.63 -13.56
N HIS A 141 -14.96 -16.01 -14.80
CA HIS A 141 -15.55 -15.43 -15.99
C HIS A 141 -17.07 -15.61 -16.01
N ASP A 142 -17.59 -16.83 -15.81
CA ASP A 142 -19.03 -17.09 -15.76
C ASP A 142 -19.72 -16.25 -14.66
N LYS A 143 -19.13 -16.18 -13.46
CA LYS A 143 -19.66 -15.34 -12.36
C LYS A 143 -19.71 -13.86 -12.73
N HIS A 144 -18.66 -13.35 -13.37
CA HIS A 144 -18.58 -11.96 -13.81
C HIS A 144 -19.64 -11.63 -14.86
N VAL A 145 -19.76 -12.46 -15.90
CA VAL A 145 -20.77 -12.30 -16.97
C VAL A 145 -22.18 -12.34 -16.41
N LYS A 146 -22.50 -13.30 -15.53
CA LYS A 146 -23.82 -13.40 -14.87
C LYS A 146 -24.14 -12.16 -14.04
N LYS A 147 -23.15 -11.57 -13.35
CA LYS A 147 -23.35 -10.34 -12.57
C LYS A 147 -23.58 -9.12 -13.47
N HIS A 148 -22.87 -9.01 -14.60
CA HIS A 148 -23.08 -7.95 -15.58
C HIS A 148 -24.48 -8.00 -16.20
N LYS A 149 -24.97 -9.19 -16.58
CA LYS A 149 -26.31 -9.37 -17.16
C LYS A 149 -27.45 -8.96 -16.21
N LYS A 150 -27.26 -9.03 -14.89
CA LYS A 150 -28.26 -8.63 -13.89
C LYS A 150 -28.32 -7.11 -13.64
N ARG A 151 -27.35 -6.36 -14.18
CA ARG A 151 -27.22 -4.91 -13.96
C ARG A 151 -27.77 -4.08 -15.13
N LEU A 152 -28.11 -4.76 -16.24
CA LEU A 152 -28.87 -4.26 -17.40
C LEU A 152 -30.35 -4.54 -17.17
#